data_AF-A0A945FAZ6-F1
#
_entry.id   AF-A0A945FAZ6-F1
#
_cell.length_a   1.000
_cell.length_b   1.000
_cell.length_c   1.000
_cell.angle_alpha   90.00
_cell.angle_beta   90.00
_cell.angle_gamma   90.00
#
_symmetry.space_group_name_H-M   'P 1'
#
loop_
_entity.id
_entity.type
_entity.pdbx_description
1 polymer ?
#
loop_
_entity_poly.entity_id
_entity_poly.type
_entity_poly.pdbx_seq_one_letter_code
_entity_poly.pdbx_strand_id
1 'polypeptide(L)'
;MSEILGATGSSSPINPIRKKELDDNWKTVAAKAVTDEIFKKSLAEDPFEVLEAHGLKINPEIKVNFDETNKEYNVRVPTEASEEVQAEAKWWTWRLKMIKEFARELDTQVGTVAGFEEGCKARSII
;
A
#
# COMPACT_ATOMS: atom_id res chain seq x y z
N MET A 1 -33.25 19.13 1.78
CA MET A 1 -31.86 19.60 1.76
C MET A 1 -31.10 18.67 2.68
N SER A 2 -30.31 17.75 2.11
CA SER A 2 -29.66 16.69 2.89
C SER A 2 -28.52 17.26 3.71
N GLU A 3 -28.68 17.22 5.03
CA GLU A 3 -27.69 17.61 6.02
C GLU A 3 -26.50 16.63 5.93
N ILE A 4 -25.39 17.12 5.40
CA ILE A 4 -24.13 16.37 5.34
C ILE A 4 -23.48 16.53 6.72
N LEU A 5 -23.66 15.51 7.56
CA LEU A 5 -22.92 15.33 8.81
C LEU A 5 -21.43 15.25 8.49
N GLY A 6 -20.73 16.37 8.64
CA GLY A 6 -19.32 16.53 8.26
C GLY A 6 -18.54 17.45 9.19
N ALA A 7 -18.83 17.43 10.49
CA ALA A 7 -17.98 17.99 11.53
C ALA A 7 -18.14 17.05 12.72
N THR A 8 -17.11 16.39 13.22
CA THR A 8 -15.92 17.00 13.84
C THR A 8 -14.75 16.01 13.88
N GLY A 9 -13.52 16.48 13.63
CA GLY A 9 -12.33 15.90 14.24
C GLY A 9 -11.34 15.17 13.32
N SER A 10 -10.84 15.81 12.27
CA SER A 10 -9.43 15.73 11.86
C SER A 10 -9.26 16.68 10.69
N SER A 11 -8.77 17.89 10.95
CA SER A 11 -8.24 18.73 9.87
C SER A 11 -6.96 18.06 9.39
N SER A 12 -7.09 17.00 8.60
CA SER A 12 -5.99 16.49 7.81
C SER A 12 -5.57 17.65 6.91
N PRO A 13 -4.32 18.12 6.95
CA PRO A 13 -3.93 19.32 6.20
C PRO A 13 -3.84 19.07 4.68
N ILE A 14 -4.16 17.85 4.22
CA ILE A 14 -4.35 17.53 2.81
C ILE A 14 -5.72 18.03 2.38
N ASN A 15 -5.79 18.77 1.26
CA ASN A 15 -7.04 19.15 0.61
C ASN A 15 -8.04 17.95 0.56
N PRO A 16 -9.29 18.12 1.05
CA PRO A 16 -10.25 17.04 1.17
C PRO A 16 -10.60 16.37 -0.17
N ILE A 17 -10.55 17.11 -1.29
CA ILE A 17 -10.76 16.58 -2.63
C ILE A 17 -9.60 15.63 -2.98
N ARG A 18 -8.37 16.12 -2.82
CA ARG A 18 -7.15 15.35 -3.09
C ARG A 18 -7.05 14.11 -2.20
N LYS A 19 -7.35 14.25 -0.92
CA LYS A 19 -7.39 13.15 0.05
C LYS A 19 -8.38 12.07 -0.38
N LYS A 20 -9.58 12.47 -0.83
CA LYS A 20 -10.59 11.53 -1.30
C LYS A 20 -10.10 10.73 -2.51
N GLU A 21 -9.51 11.40 -3.51
CA GLU A 21 -8.94 10.73 -4.68
C GLU A 21 -7.84 9.73 -4.29
N LEU A 22 -6.93 10.14 -3.40
CA LEU A 22 -5.87 9.25 -2.90
C LEU A 22 -6.44 8.04 -2.14
N ASP A 23 -7.40 8.25 -1.24
CA ASP A 23 -8.00 7.15 -0.47
C ASP A 23 -8.84 6.21 -1.37
N ASP A 24 -9.61 6.72 -2.34
CA ASP A 24 -10.43 5.88 -3.23
C ASP A 24 -9.58 5.08 -4.24
N ASN A 25 -8.54 5.68 -4.80
CA ASN A 25 -7.60 4.94 -5.66
C ASN A 25 -6.81 3.91 -4.84
N TRP A 26 -6.39 4.25 -3.61
CA TRP A 26 -5.71 3.31 -2.72
C TRP A 26 -6.58 2.11 -2.35
N LYS A 27 -7.85 2.31 -2.03
CA LYS A 27 -8.77 1.19 -1.75
C LYS A 27 -8.84 0.20 -2.91
N THR A 28 -8.86 0.70 -4.14
CA THR A 28 -8.90 -0.14 -5.34
C THR A 28 -7.63 -0.98 -5.45
N VAL A 29 -6.46 -0.36 -5.27
CA VAL A 29 -5.17 -1.05 -5.27
C VAL A 29 -5.08 -2.06 -4.14
N ALA A 30 -5.43 -1.67 -2.92
CA ALA A 30 -5.37 -2.53 -1.74
C ALA A 30 -6.31 -3.74 -1.87
N ALA A 31 -7.54 -3.53 -2.34
CA ALA A 31 -8.48 -4.63 -2.58
C ALA A 31 -7.92 -5.61 -3.61
N LYS A 32 -7.34 -5.11 -4.70
CA LYS A 32 -6.71 -5.94 -5.73
C LYS A 32 -5.47 -6.67 -5.20
N ALA A 33 -4.64 -6.02 -4.39
CA ALA A 33 -3.46 -6.64 -3.78
C ALA A 33 -3.82 -7.78 -2.83
N VAL A 34 -4.99 -7.73 -2.19
CA VAL A 34 -5.46 -8.82 -1.32
C VAL A 34 -6.00 -10.01 -2.13
N THR A 35 -6.62 -9.76 -3.29
CA THR A 35 -7.28 -10.81 -4.09
C THR A 35 -6.43 -11.38 -5.23
N ASP A 36 -5.43 -10.65 -5.71
CA ASP A 36 -4.59 -11.00 -6.85
C ASP A 36 -3.12 -11.05 -6.41
N GLU A 37 -2.59 -12.26 -6.25
CA GLU A 37 -1.22 -12.49 -5.80
C GLU A 37 -0.17 -12.02 -6.82
N ILE A 38 -0.47 -12.05 -8.12
CA ILE A 38 0.44 -11.55 -9.16
C ILE A 38 0.52 -10.03 -9.04
N PHE A 39 -0.62 -9.37 -8.93
CA PHE A 39 -0.67 -7.93 -8.70
C PHE A 39 0.04 -7.53 -7.39
N LYS A 40 -0.14 -8.31 -6.32
CA LYS A 40 0.56 -8.09 -5.04
C LYS A 40 2.08 -8.16 -5.19
N LYS A 41 2.58 -9.13 -5.96
CA LYS A 41 4.02 -9.26 -6.27
C LYS A 41 4.54 -8.06 -7.06
N SER A 42 3.83 -7.64 -8.11
CA SER A 42 4.20 -6.45 -8.88
C SER A 42 4.19 -5.18 -8.02
N LEU A 43 3.20 -5.03 -7.15
CA LEU A 43 3.09 -3.90 -6.22
C LEU A 43 4.24 -3.88 -5.19
N ALA A 44 4.71 -5.05 -4.76
CA ALA A 44 5.85 -5.18 -3.85
C ALA A 44 7.20 -4.90 -4.52
N GLU A 45 7.35 -5.27 -5.79
CA GLU A 45 8.56 -5.06 -6.58
C GLU A 45 8.71 -3.58 -6.96
N ASP A 46 7.70 -3.02 -7.62
CA ASP A 46 7.71 -1.64 -8.13
C ASP A 46 6.41 -0.89 -7.78
N PRO A 47 6.24 -0.47 -6.51
CA PRO A 47 5.02 0.14 -6.04
C PRO A 47 4.65 1.41 -6.80
N PHE A 48 5.62 2.23 -7.22
CA PHE A 48 5.33 3.50 -7.87
C PHE A 48 4.74 3.31 -9.27
N GLU A 49 5.26 2.35 -10.05
CA GLU A 49 4.72 2.03 -11.36
C GLU A 49 3.26 1.59 -11.26
N VAL A 50 2.97 0.66 -10.33
CA VAL A 50 1.62 0.13 -10.12
C VAL A 50 0.68 1.21 -9.59
N LEU A 51 1.11 2.01 -8.60
CA LEU A 51 0.30 3.07 -8.03
C LEU A 51 -0.01 4.15 -9.06
N GLU A 52 0.97 4.55 -9.89
CA GLU A 52 0.76 5.53 -10.96
C GLU A 52 -0.25 5.04 -12.00
N ALA A 53 -0.20 3.76 -12.38
CA ALA A 53 -1.17 3.16 -13.29
C ALA A 53 -2.62 3.21 -12.74
N HIS A 54 -2.77 3.26 -11.42
CA HIS A 54 -4.05 3.41 -10.72
C HIS A 54 -4.39 4.87 -10.37
N GLY A 55 -3.66 5.85 -10.91
CA GLY A 55 -3.92 7.27 -10.71
C GLY A 55 -3.39 7.82 -9.37
N LEU A 56 -2.60 7.05 -8.63
CA LEU A 56 -1.91 7.50 -7.43
C LEU A 56 -0.55 8.07 -7.83
N LYS A 57 -0.54 9.37 -8.13
CA LYS A 57 0.67 10.12 -8.44
C LYS A 57 1.16 10.89 -7.23
N ILE A 58 2.43 10.74 -6.92
CA ILE A 58 3.08 11.50 -5.87
C ILE A 58 3.21 12.96 -6.28
N ASN A 59 3.01 13.88 -5.35
CA ASN A 59 3.32 15.29 -5.59
C ASN A 59 4.82 15.43 -5.92
N PRO A 60 5.19 16.13 -7.02
CA PRO A 60 6.59 16.33 -7.43
C PRO A 60 7.46 17.04 -6.38
N GLU A 61 6.87 17.76 -5.43
CA GLU A 61 7.58 18.37 -4.31
C GLU A 61 8.09 17.34 -3.28
N ILE A 62 7.53 16.13 -3.30
CA ILE A 62 7.90 15.03 -2.41
C ILE A 62 9.00 14.21 -3.09
N LYS A 63 10.16 14.14 -2.44
CA LYS A 63 11.28 13.31 -2.91
C LYS A 63 11.20 11.92 -2.31
N VAL A 64 11.15 10.90 -3.15
CA VAL A 64 11.27 9.51 -2.71
C VAL A 64 12.65 8.99 -3.05
N ASN A 65 13.33 8.41 -2.08
CA ASN A 65 14.57 7.67 -2.30
C ASN A 65 14.36 6.21 -1.93
N PHE A 66 14.76 5.30 -2.81
CA PHE A 66 14.81 3.88 -2.47
C PHE A 66 16.12 3.58 -1.75
N ASP A 67 16.03 3.04 -0.54
CA ASP A 67 17.16 2.56 0.23
C ASP A 67 17.38 1.08 -0.09
N GLU A 68 18.41 0.79 -0.89
CA GLU A 68 18.74 -0.58 -1.32
C GLU A 68 19.16 -1.48 -0.14
N THR A 69 19.68 -0.89 0.95
CA THR A 69 20.18 -1.65 2.10
C THR A 69 19.03 -2.26 2.90
N ASN A 70 17.99 -1.47 3.17
CA ASN A 70 16.81 -1.91 3.94
C ASN A 70 15.65 -2.35 3.03
N LYS A 71 15.79 -2.17 1.70
CA LYS A 71 14.75 -2.33 0.69
C LYS A 71 13.50 -1.51 1.05
N GLU A 72 13.71 -0.22 1.33
CA GLU A 72 12.67 0.69 1.82
C GLU A 72 12.61 2.01 1.07
N TYR A 73 11.38 2.48 0.84
CA TYR A 73 11.16 3.80 0.27
C TYR A 73 11.12 4.88 1.36
N ASN A 74 12.09 5.78 1.29
CA ASN A 74 12.21 6.92 2.18
C ASN A 74 11.62 8.17 1.53
N VAL A 75 10.48 8.60 2.05
CA VAL A 75 9.80 9.82 1.61
C VAL A 75 10.38 11.01 2.37
N ARG A 76 10.93 11.98 1.63
CA ARG A 76 11.48 13.23 2.16
C ARG A 76 10.75 14.41 1.56
N VAL A 77 10.40 15.36 2.42
CA VAL A 77 9.86 16.66 2.03
C VAL A 77 10.79 17.76 2.53
N PRO A 78 10.94 18.87 1.79
CA PRO A 78 11.66 20.03 2.30
C PRO A 78 10.98 20.56 3.57
N THR A 79 11.76 21.04 4.53
CA THR A 79 11.24 21.58 5.81
C THR A 79 10.35 22.81 5.61
N GLU A 80 10.55 23.50 4.48
CA GLU A 80 9.76 24.66 4.05
C GLU A 80 8.49 24.28 3.26
N ALA A 81 8.23 22.98 3.05
CA ALA A 81 7.06 22.52 2.34
C ALA A 81 5.77 22.85 3.11
N SER A 82 4.71 23.17 2.37
CA SER A 82 3.37 23.39 2.92
C SER A 82 2.90 22.19 3.75
N GLU A 83 2.10 22.45 4.80
CA GLU A 83 1.55 21.40 5.67
C GLU A 83 0.79 20.31 4.89
N GLU A 84 0.18 20.70 3.77
CA GLU A 84 -0.45 19.79 2.80
C GLU A 84 0.53 18.77 2.23
N VAL A 85 1.67 19.23 1.69
CA VAL A 85 2.71 18.38 1.11
C VAL A 85 3.32 17.48 2.17
N GLN A 86 3.54 18.01 3.39
CA GLN A 86 4.04 17.22 4.52
C GLN A 86 3.06 16.10 4.92
N ALA A 87 1.75 16.37 4.91
CA ALA A 87 0.77 15.35 5.22
C ALA A 87 0.58 14.34 4.08
N GLU A 88 0.66 14.76 2.82
CA GLU A 88 0.68 13.83 1.69
C GLU A 88 1.91 12.92 1.78
N ALA A 89 3.09 13.45 2.12
CA ALA A 89 4.29 12.65 2.35
C ALA A 89 4.15 11.64 3.51
N LYS A 90 3.51 12.04 4.62
CA LYS A 90 3.15 11.11 5.70
C LYS A 90 2.20 10.03 5.18
N TRP A 91 1.18 10.40 4.39
CA TRP A 91 0.24 9.46 3.80
C TRP A 91 0.98 8.41 2.96
N TRP A 92 1.86 8.85 2.04
CA TRP A 92 2.72 7.97 1.24
C TRP A 92 3.61 7.07 2.09
N THR A 93 4.27 7.63 3.11
CA THR A 93 5.13 6.86 4.04
C THR A 93 4.36 5.70 4.67
N TRP A 94 3.13 5.93 5.13
CA TRP A 94 2.30 4.87 5.72
C TRP A 94 1.88 3.81 4.70
N ARG A 95 1.57 4.21 3.45
CA ARG A 95 1.12 3.26 2.41
C ARG A 95 2.27 2.40 1.89
N LEU A 96 3.45 2.99 1.69
CA LEU A 96 4.65 2.25 1.29
C LEU A 96 5.07 1.22 2.34
N LYS A 97 4.92 1.55 3.64
CA LYS A 97 5.08 0.58 4.72
C LYS A 97 4.08 -0.59 4.63
N MET A 98 2.80 -0.32 4.35
CA MET A 98 1.81 -1.39 4.13
C MET A 98 2.16 -2.27 2.93
N ILE A 99 2.64 -1.70 1.82
CA ILE A 99 3.05 -2.47 0.65
C ILE A 99 4.23 -3.39 0.99
N LYS A 100 5.20 -2.88 1.78
CA LYS A 100 6.30 -3.72 2.28
C LYS A 100 5.79 -4.87 3.15
N GLU A 101 4.77 -4.65 3.97
CA GLU A 101 4.14 -5.74 4.72
C GLU A 101 3.44 -6.75 3.80
N PHE A 102 2.77 -6.32 2.72
CA PHE A 102 2.23 -7.25 1.72
C PHE A 102 3.33 -8.11 1.08
N ALA A 103 4.50 -7.54 0.84
CA ALA A 103 5.68 -8.27 0.34
C ALA A 103 6.18 -9.30 1.36
N ARG A 104 6.20 -8.93 2.66
CA ARG A 104 6.60 -9.85 3.73
C ARG A 104 5.59 -10.98 3.91
N GLU A 105 4.29 -10.69 3.79
CA GLU A 105 3.24 -11.71 3.79
C GLU A 105 3.44 -12.72 2.67
N LEU A 106 3.77 -12.27 1.45
CA LEU A 106 4.14 -13.15 0.33
C LEU A 106 5.33 -14.05 0.69
N ASP A 107 6.39 -13.49 1.26
CA ASP A 107 7.59 -14.26 1.65
C ASP A 107 7.26 -15.33 2.71
N THR A 108 6.47 -14.97 3.73
CA THR A 108 6.02 -15.94 4.75
C THR A 108 5.05 -16.99 4.22
N GLN A 109 4.20 -16.66 3.25
CA GLN A 109 3.27 -17.61 2.65
C GLN A 109 3.98 -18.61 1.72
N VAL A 110 5.08 -18.19 1.08
CA VAL A 110 5.95 -19.08 0.29
C VAL A 110 6.84 -19.95 1.20
N GLY A 111 7.12 -19.50 2.43
CA GLY A 111 7.90 -20.23 3.44
C GLY A 111 7.21 -21.41 4.13
N THR A 112 5.98 -21.80 3.78
CA THR A 112 5.29 -22.94 4.42
C THR A 112 4.46 -23.79 3.45
N VAL A 113 5.13 -24.39 2.44
CA VAL A 113 4.75 -25.73 1.95
C VAL A 113 6.02 -26.57 1.84
N ALA A 114 6.57 -26.93 3.00
CA ALA A 114 7.36 -28.15 3.13
C ALA A 114 6.43 -29.20 3.76
N GLY A 115 5.88 -30.09 2.93
CA GLY A 115 5.17 -31.28 3.39
C GLY A 115 3.66 -31.30 3.12
N PHE A 116 3.23 -31.20 1.87
CA PHE A 116 2.05 -31.97 1.44
C PHE A 116 2.58 -33.14 0.60
N GLU A 117 2.99 -34.22 1.28
CA GLU A 117 3.19 -35.49 0.57
C GLU A 117 1.84 -35.94 0.03
N GLU A 118 1.76 -35.95 -1.30
CA GLU A 118 0.74 -36.62 -2.08
C GLU A 118 0.82 -38.12 -1.80
N GLY A 119 0.11 -38.55 -0.76
CA GLY A 119 0.04 -39.94 -0.32
C GLY A 119 -1.41 -40.41 -0.23
N CYS A 120 -2.06 -40.60 -1.38
CA CYS A 120 -3.30 -41.37 -1.44
C CYS A 120 -3.12 -42.76 -0.81
N LYS A 121 -3.71 -43.01 0.36
CA LYS A 121 -4.44 -44.25 0.63
C LYS A 121 -5.32 -44.11 1.87
N ALA A 122 -6.64 -44.05 1.65
CA ALA A 122 -7.61 -44.36 2.68
C ALA A 122 -7.38 -45.81 3.12
N ARG A 123 -6.96 -46.01 4.37
CA ARG A 123 -6.93 -47.35 4.98
C ARG A 123 -8.33 -47.63 5.52
N SER A 124 -9.10 -48.42 4.76
CA SER A 124 -10.29 -49.10 5.27
C SER A 124 -9.88 -49.98 6.44
N ILE A 125 -10.51 -49.79 7.59
CA ILE A 125 -10.43 -50.71 8.72
C ILE A 125 -11.59 -51.70 8.54
N ILE A 126 -11.24 -52.95 8.24
CA ILE A 126 -12.07 -54.14 8.45
C ILE A 126 -11.58 -54.79 9.74
#